data_AF-A0A7W2QJV7-F1
#
_entry.id   AF-A0A7W2QJV7-F1
#
_cell.length_a   1.000
_cell.length_b   1.000
_cell.length_c   1.000
_cell.angle_alpha   90.00
_cell.angle_beta   90.00
_cell.angle_gamma   90.00
#
_symmetry.space_group_name_H-M   'P 1'
#
loop_
_entity.id
_entity.type
_entity.pdbx_description
1 polymer ?
#
loop_
_entity_poly.entity_id
_entity_poly.type
_entity_poly.pdbx_seq_one_letter_code
_entity_poly.pdbx_strand_id
1 'polypeptide(L)'
;MALIGVSMLEMRQMIEQACLPDRCEVSCADGVSLTIRLGQGQSLEEGVTLTGVALQDLNSCRDVVNLVSQLHALRARHPAPLRAFA
;
A
#
# COMPACT_ATOMS: atom_id res chain seq x y z
N MET A 1 -12.25 13.52 -8.90
CA MET A 1 -13.27 13.52 -7.83
C MET A 1 -12.90 12.39 -6.91
N ALA A 2 -12.28 12.70 -5.76
CA ALA A 2 -12.04 11.70 -4.71
C ALA A 2 -13.35 10.93 -4.42
N LEU A 3 -13.27 9.66 -4.00
CA LEU A 3 -14.44 8.93 -3.49
C LEU A 3 -15.18 9.82 -2.50
N ILE A 4 -16.28 10.43 -2.93
CA ILE A 4 -16.99 11.46 -2.18
C ILE A 4 -17.48 10.80 -0.88
N GLY A 5 -16.90 11.19 0.25
CA GLY A 5 -17.32 10.74 1.58
C GLY A 5 -16.39 9.74 2.28
N VAL A 6 -15.32 9.25 1.64
CA VAL A 6 -14.36 8.35 2.30
C VAL A 6 -13.28 9.17 2.99
N SER A 7 -13.16 9.04 4.31
CA SER A 7 -12.09 9.71 5.07
C SER A 7 -10.73 9.14 4.66
N MET A 8 -9.67 9.94 4.81
CA MET A 8 -8.29 9.47 4.60
C MET A 8 -8.00 8.19 5.39
N LEU A 9 -8.55 8.08 6.60
CA LEU A 9 -8.43 6.88 7.43
C LEU A 9 -9.07 5.66 6.78
N GLU A 10 -10.27 5.81 6.22
CA GLU A 10 -11.00 4.71 5.58
C GLU A 10 -10.29 4.25 4.30
N MET A 11 -9.83 5.19 3.47
CA MET A 11 -9.04 4.86 2.28
C MET A 11 -7.76 4.09 2.66
N ARG A 12 -7.07 4.55 3.71
CA ARG A 12 -5.92 3.84 4.27
C ARG A 12 -6.29 2.42 4.69
N GLN A 13 -7.37 2.24 5.44
CA GLN A 13 -7.80 0.90 5.87
C GLN A 13 -8.15 0.00 4.70
N MET A 14 -8.82 0.51 3.66
CA MET A 14 -9.14 -0.26 2.47
C MET A 14 -7.87 -0.78 1.76
N ILE A 15 -6.87 0.08 1.60
CA ILE A 15 -5.59 -0.30 0.98
C ILE A 15 -4.83 -1.29 1.88
N GLU A 16 -4.78 -1.04 3.20
CA GLU A 16 -4.10 -1.92 4.16
C GLU A 16 -4.73 -3.32 4.19
N GLN A 17 -6.06 -3.41 4.16
CA GLN A 17 -6.81 -4.67 4.10
C GLN A 17 -6.62 -5.40 2.77
N ALA A 18 -6.56 -4.67 1.66
CA ALA A 18 -6.37 -5.26 0.32
C ALA A 18 -4.98 -5.89 0.13
N CYS A 19 -3.98 -5.46 0.91
CA CYS A 19 -2.62 -6.00 0.88
C CYS A 19 -2.40 -7.25 1.75
N LEU A 20 -3.41 -7.69 2.50
CA LEU A 20 -3.30 -8.89 3.34
C LEU A 20 -2.97 -10.13 2.47
N PRO A 21 -2.13 -11.07 2.98
CA PRO A 21 -1.63 -11.17 4.35
C PRO A 21 -0.34 -10.37 4.66
N ASP A 22 0.22 -9.62 3.71
CA ASP A 22 1.43 -8.80 3.97
C ASP A 22 1.07 -7.55 4.78
N ARG A 23 2.03 -7.08 5.59
CA ARG A 23 1.81 -5.91 6.42
C ARG A 23 1.96 -4.65 5.58
N CYS A 24 0.85 -3.98 5.35
CA CYS A 24 0.80 -2.72 4.62
C CYS A 24 0.63 -1.54 5.59
N GLU A 25 1.30 -0.44 5.32
CA GLU A 25 1.14 0.83 6.02
C GLU A 25 0.97 1.94 4.98
N VAL A 26 -0.09 2.70 5.11
CA VAL A 26 -0.37 3.85 4.24
C VAL A 26 -0.26 5.13 5.05
N SER A 27 0.59 6.05 4.62
CA SER A 27 0.80 7.34 5.27
C SER A 27 0.70 8.47 4.25
N CYS A 28 0.17 9.62 4.67
CA CYS A 28 0.11 10.81 3.85
C CYS A 28 0.72 11.98 4.63
N ALA A 29 1.89 12.44 4.22
CA ALA A 29 2.59 13.53 4.91
C ALA A 29 2.15 14.92 4.40
N ASP A 30 1.90 15.04 3.10
CA ASP A 30 1.66 16.33 2.42
C ASP A 30 0.17 16.59 2.12
N GLY A 31 -0.72 15.64 2.43
CA GLY A 31 -2.15 15.75 2.15
C GLY A 31 -2.55 15.56 0.68
N VAL A 32 -1.60 15.46 -0.25
CA VAL A 32 -1.84 15.26 -1.69
C VAL A 32 -1.29 13.93 -2.22
N SER A 33 -0.27 13.37 -1.59
CA SER A 33 0.41 12.16 -2.02
C SER A 33 0.56 11.14 -0.90
N LEU A 34 0.16 9.90 -1.18
CA LEU A 34 0.33 8.76 -0.29
C LEU A 34 1.71 8.11 -0.47
N THR A 35 2.21 7.65 0.67
CA THR A 35 3.34 6.76 0.82
C THR A 35 2.83 5.44 1.35
N ILE A 36 3.09 4.37 0.62
CA ILE A 36 2.60 3.03 0.93
C ILE A 36 3.80 2.11 1.12
N ARG A 37 3.87 1.49 2.28
CA ARG A 37 4.94 0.56 2.65
C ARG A 37 4.34 -0.82 2.77
N LEU A 38 4.91 -1.78 2.05
CA LEU A 38 4.45 -3.16 2.03
C LEU A 38 5.59 -4.05 2.52
N GLY A 39 5.41 -4.57 3.73
CA GLY A 39 6.35 -5.40 4.46
C GLY A 39 6.04 -6.89 4.38
N GLN A 40 7.08 -7.72 4.50
CA GLN A 40 6.99 -9.18 4.55
C GLN A 40 6.63 -9.68 5.95
N GLY A 41 5.53 -10.44 6.05
CA GLY A 41 5.04 -10.95 7.33
C GLY A 41 4.70 -9.79 8.28
N GLN A 42 5.35 -9.75 9.45
CA GLN A 42 5.12 -8.67 10.43
C GLN A 42 6.09 -7.48 10.29
N SER A 43 7.12 -7.56 9.43
CA SER A 43 8.15 -6.52 9.33
C SER A 43 7.96 -5.64 8.10
N LEU A 44 8.01 -4.32 8.30
CA LEU A 44 8.06 -3.32 7.23
C LEU A 44 9.48 -2.98 6.76
N GLU A 45 10.51 -3.46 7.47
CA GLU A 45 11.90 -3.05 7.23
C GLU A 45 12.47 -3.71 5.96
N GLU A 46 12.13 -4.97 5.72
CA GLU A 46 12.53 -5.74 4.53
C GLU A 46 11.49 -5.61 3.39
N GLY A 47 10.61 -4.61 3.46
CA GLY A 47 9.53 -4.39 2.52
C GLY A 47 9.88 -3.53 1.31
N VAL A 48 8.87 -3.28 0.48
CA VAL A 48 8.92 -2.26 -0.59
C VAL A 48 8.19 -1.00 -0.13
N THR A 49 8.71 0.16 -0.53
CA THR A 49 8.09 1.46 -0.25
C THR A 49 7.77 2.15 -1.56
N LEU A 50 6.49 2.44 -1.78
CA LEU A 50 5.99 3.21 -2.91
C LEU A 50 5.64 4.61 -2.41
N THR A 51 6.21 5.64 -3.02
CA THR A 51 5.97 7.05 -2.68
C THR A 51 5.38 7.78 -3.87
N GLY A 52 4.69 8.90 -3.62
CA GLY A 52 4.18 9.77 -4.69
C GLY A 52 2.88 9.27 -5.33
N VAL A 53 2.13 8.40 -4.65
CA VAL A 53 0.82 7.97 -5.13
C VAL A 53 -0.16 9.11 -4.93
N ALA A 54 -0.57 9.78 -6.01
CA ALA A 54 -1.44 10.93 -5.88
C ALA A 54 -2.83 10.47 -5.40
N LEU A 55 -3.37 11.15 -4.39
CA LEU A 55 -4.72 10.84 -3.87
C LEU A 55 -5.79 10.97 -4.95
N GLN A 56 -5.58 11.89 -5.87
CA GLN A 56 -6.43 12.10 -7.04
C GLN A 56 -6.44 10.94 -8.04
N ASP A 57 -5.53 9.97 -7.95
CA ASP A 57 -5.57 8.76 -8.77
C ASP A 57 -6.43 7.66 -8.11
N LEU A 58 -6.70 7.79 -6.81
CA LEU A 58 -7.46 6.81 -6.04
C LEU A 58 -8.93 7.25 -5.92
N ASN A 59 -9.64 7.29 -7.05
CA ASN A 59 -11.05 7.71 -7.06
C ASN A 59 -12.04 6.55 -7.06
N SER A 60 -11.58 5.30 -7.16
CA SER A 60 -12.43 4.12 -7.20
C SER A 60 -11.73 2.91 -6.59
N CYS A 61 -12.54 1.92 -6.17
CA CYS A 61 -12.01 0.64 -5.66
C CYS A 61 -11.08 -0.04 -6.69
N ARG A 62 -11.34 0.15 -7.99
CA ARG A 62 -10.47 -0.35 -9.08
C ARG A 62 -9.06 0.24 -9.00
N ASP A 63 -8.94 1.54 -8.73
CA ASP A 63 -7.63 2.21 -8.62
C ASP A 63 -6.84 1.65 -7.44
N VAL A 64 -7.52 1.44 -6.32
CA VAL A 64 -6.95 0.79 -5.13
C VAL A 64 -6.47 -0.62 -5.46
N VAL A 65 -7.28 -1.44 -6.14
CA VAL A 65 -6.89 -2.80 -6.54
C VAL A 65 -5.71 -2.79 -7.50
N ASN A 66 -5.68 -1.86 -8.46
CA ASN A 66 -4.57 -1.73 -9.40
C ASN A 66 -3.27 -1.35 -8.68
N LEU A 67 -3.34 -0.39 -7.75
CA LEU A 67 -2.23 0.03 -6.90
C LEU A 67 -1.68 -1.13 -6.07
N VAL A 68 -2.57 -1.90 -5.43
CA VAL A 68 -2.20 -3.09 -4.64
C VAL A 68 -1.55 -4.13 -5.54
N SER A 69 -2.08 -4.37 -6.75
CA SER A 69 -1.48 -5.29 -7.71
C SER A 69 -0.06 -4.85 -8.11
N GLN A 70 0.16 -3.55 -8.35
CA GLN A 70 1.48 -2.99 -8.62
C GLN A 70 2.44 -3.15 -7.43
N LEU A 71 1.97 -2.93 -6.20
CA LEU A 71 2.73 -3.14 -4.97
C LEU A 71 3.14 -4.61 -4.79
N HIS A 72 2.22 -5.54 -5.01
CA HIS A 72 2.52 -6.98 -4.98
C HIS A 72 3.51 -7.37 -6.08
N ALA A 73 3.37 -6.84 -7.30
CA ALA A 73 4.31 -7.08 -8.38
C ALA A 73 5.70 -6.50 -8.08
N LEU A 74 5.78 -5.30 -7.49
CA LEU A 74 7.04 -4.68 -7.08
C LEU A 74 7.74 -5.51 -6.00
N ARG A 75 6.99 -5.98 -5.01
CA ARG A 75 7.48 -6.89 -3.97
C ARG A 75 7.93 -8.23 -4.53
N ALA A 76 7.19 -8.82 -5.46
CA ALA A 76 7.61 -10.07 -6.10
C ALA A 76 8.95 -9.92 -6.86
N ARG A 77 9.26 -8.71 -7.36
CA ARG A 77 10.54 -8.38 -8.00
C ARG A 77 11.65 -8.06 -7.00
N HIS A 78 11.30 -7.67 -5.79
CA HIS A 78 12.19 -7.49 -4.65
C HIS A 78 11.91 -8.58 -3.61
N PRO A 79 12.25 -9.85 -3.90
CA PRO A 79 12.23 -10.86 -2.85
C PRO A 79 13.25 -10.43 -1.82
N ALA A 80 12.78 -9.93 -0.68
CA ALA A 80 13.59 -9.92 0.53
C ALA A 80 14.15 -11.34 0.71
N PRO A 81 15.40 -11.51 1.16
CA PRO A 81 15.92 -12.83 1.44
C PRO A 81 14.96 -13.46 2.43
N LEU A 82 14.24 -14.51 2.00
CA LEU A 82 13.35 -15.29 2.84
C LEU A 82 14.18 -15.74 4.05
N ARG A 83 14.08 -15.02 5.16
CA ARG A 83 14.62 -15.47 6.44
C ARG A 83 13.65 -16.56 6.88
N ALA A 84 13.94 -17.78 6.43
CA ALA A 84 13.28 -18.99 6.89
C ALA A 84 13.37 -18.98 8.42
N PHE A 85 12.24 -18.77 9.08
CA PHE A 85 12.12 -19.05 10.50
C PHE A 85 12.09 -20.58 10.62
N ALA A 86 13.22 -21.14 11.06
CA ALA A 86 13.37 -22.52 11.51
C ALA A 86 13.07 -22.61 13.02
#